data_AF-A0AAU8N5J6-F1
#
_entry.id   AF-A0AAU8N5J6-F1
#
_cell.length_a   1.000
_cell.length_b   1.000
_cell.length_c   1.000
_cell.angle_alpha   90.00
_cell.angle_beta   90.00
_cell.angle_gamma   90.00
#
_symmetry.space_group_name_H-M   'P 1'
#
loop_
_entity.id
_entity.type
_entity.pdbx_description
1 polymer ?
#
loop_
_entity_poly.entity_id
_entity_poly.type
_entity_poly.pdbx_seq_one_letter_code
_entity_poly.pdbx_strand_id
1 'polypeptide(L)'
;MPRRRRLLIGLGLTSILLVVGLWLATVSTGTTLANRSLYAGDYSTAVDRYRVVRAINPWLHKWRVRYNLGTAELLAGDYDRSIADLESSLPDAPQEVIDVAYDTEGNIIRQRTGVCMTRVNLFVAHMALAGQAQESGDATAAQAQVDAAKEAAGDCEVPPAQSPQSQPTTPPTQTPTPTASPTQAPSASGSPSSGASQSPGGDPSADPSASSSPTAEPTASGSSAPTPGASGSASPTPTEGQEKEKRLQRRNQGREKRSAGPNDGAKRRW
;
A
#
# COMPACT_ATOMS: atom_id res chain seq x y z
N MET A 1 -23.51 -30.38 39.29
CA MET A 1 -22.98 -30.43 37.91
C MET A 1 -22.80 -29.08 37.15
N PRO A 2 -23.25 -27.87 37.58
CA PRO A 2 -23.24 -26.70 36.67
C PRO A 2 -21.86 -26.08 36.39
N ARG A 3 -20.88 -26.21 37.29
CA ARG A 3 -19.54 -25.59 37.14
C ARG A 3 -18.77 -26.12 35.92
N ARG A 4 -18.74 -27.44 35.69
CA ARG A 4 -18.05 -28.04 34.52
C ARG A 4 -18.66 -27.58 33.19
N ARG A 5 -19.98 -27.48 33.09
CA ARG A 5 -20.67 -27.00 31.87
C ARG A 5 -20.33 -25.54 31.57
N ARG A 6 -20.26 -24.67 32.58
CA ARG A 6 -19.80 -23.27 32.43
C ARG A 6 -18.34 -23.17 32.00
N LEU A 7 -17.46 -24.03 32.56
CA LEU A 7 -16.04 -24.06 32.20
C LEU A 7 -15.83 -24.47 30.73
N LEU A 8 -16.55 -25.51 30.27
CA LEU A 8 -16.49 -25.98 28.88
C LEU A 8 -17.03 -24.95 27.88
N ILE A 9 -18.09 -24.22 28.22
CA ILE A 9 -18.61 -23.11 27.40
C ILE A 9 -17.59 -21.97 27.31
N GLY A 10 -16.95 -21.59 28.43
CA GLY A 10 -15.89 -20.57 28.44
C GLY A 10 -14.65 -20.96 27.64
N LEU A 11 -14.24 -22.24 27.71
CA LEU A 11 -13.11 -22.76 26.95
C LEU A 11 -13.42 -22.88 25.44
N GLY A 12 -14.66 -23.21 25.08
CA GLY A 12 -15.14 -23.18 23.69
C GLY A 12 -15.16 -21.76 23.11
N LEU A 13 -15.71 -20.78 23.84
CA LEU A 13 -15.77 -19.39 23.39
C LEU A 13 -14.36 -18.78 23.19
N THR A 14 -13.45 -19.01 24.14
CA THR A 14 -12.07 -18.54 24.01
C THR A 14 -11.33 -19.19 22.84
N SER A 15 -11.55 -20.49 22.59
CA SER A 15 -11.01 -21.18 21.42
C SER A 15 -11.49 -20.56 20.09
N ILE A 16 -12.79 -20.27 19.96
CA ILE A 16 -13.35 -19.63 18.76
C ILE A 16 -12.73 -18.24 18.55
N LEU A 17 -12.61 -17.43 19.61
CA LEU A 17 -12.00 -16.10 19.54
C LEU A 17 -10.53 -16.15 19.12
N LEU A 18 -9.76 -17.14 19.57
CA LEU A 18 -8.38 -17.35 19.14
C LEU A 18 -8.28 -17.73 17.66
N VAL A 19 -9.16 -18.61 17.16
CA VAL A 19 -9.19 -18.98 15.72
C VAL A 19 -9.54 -17.77 14.85
N VAL A 20 -10.57 -17.00 15.23
CA VAL A 20 -10.95 -15.78 14.50
C VAL A 20 -9.84 -14.73 14.56
N GLY A 21 -9.20 -14.53 15.71
CA GLY A 21 -8.07 -13.62 15.87
C GLY A 21 -6.87 -13.99 15.00
N LEU A 22 -6.51 -15.28 14.96
CA LEU A 22 -5.43 -15.80 14.10
C LEU A 22 -5.77 -15.65 12.61
N TRP A 23 -7.02 -15.90 12.22
CA TRP A 23 -7.49 -15.71 10.85
C TRP A 23 -7.41 -14.22 10.44
N LEU A 24 -7.90 -13.30 11.27
CA LEU A 24 -7.80 -11.85 11.04
C LEU A 24 -6.33 -11.40 10.92
N ALA A 25 -5.45 -11.89 11.79
CA ALA A 25 -4.02 -11.62 11.72
C ALA A 25 -3.40 -12.14 10.41
N THR A 26 -3.83 -13.31 9.93
CA THR A 26 -3.36 -13.91 8.67
C THR A 26 -3.80 -13.08 7.46
N VAL A 27 -5.09 -12.72 7.37
CA VAL A 27 -5.64 -11.87 6.31
C VAL A 27 -4.97 -10.49 6.28
N SER A 28 -4.79 -9.88 7.46
CA SER A 28 -4.12 -8.57 7.61
C SER A 28 -2.66 -8.64 7.14
N THR A 29 -1.91 -9.64 7.60
CA THR A 29 -0.49 -9.83 7.24
C THR A 29 -0.33 -10.08 5.74
N GLY A 30 -1.14 -10.96 5.15
CA GLY A 30 -1.13 -11.22 3.71
C GLY A 30 -1.43 -9.95 2.90
N THR A 31 -2.42 -9.16 3.34
CA THR A 31 -2.77 -7.87 2.71
C THR A 31 -1.63 -6.86 2.83
N THR A 32 -0.93 -6.80 3.96
CA THR A 32 0.25 -5.93 4.13
C THR A 32 1.42 -6.35 3.25
N LEU A 33 1.67 -7.66 3.10
CA LEU A 33 2.71 -8.18 2.22
C LEU A 33 2.39 -7.94 0.74
N ALA A 34 1.12 -8.07 0.33
CA ALA A 34 0.68 -7.74 -1.01
C ALA A 34 0.88 -6.25 -1.33
N ASN A 35 0.41 -5.36 -0.44
CA ASN A 35 0.64 -3.91 -0.53
C ASN A 35 2.13 -3.56 -0.61
N ARG A 36 3.00 -4.21 0.15
CA ARG A 36 4.45 -3.95 0.10
C ARG A 36 5.05 -4.24 -1.28
N SER A 37 4.66 -5.33 -1.93
CA SER A 37 5.10 -5.61 -3.32
C SER A 37 4.51 -4.61 -4.31
N LEU A 38 3.23 -4.25 -4.13
CA LEU A 38 2.52 -3.24 -4.93
C LEU A 38 3.25 -1.87 -4.92
N TYR A 39 3.62 -1.38 -3.73
CA TYR A 39 4.37 -0.12 -3.58
C TYR A 39 5.85 -0.23 -3.97
N ALA A 40 6.41 -1.43 -4.05
CA ALA A 40 7.76 -1.67 -4.55
C ALA A 40 7.83 -1.82 -6.09
N GLY A 41 6.69 -1.76 -6.79
CA GLY A 41 6.59 -1.97 -8.24
C GLY A 41 6.61 -3.44 -8.66
N ASP A 42 6.70 -4.39 -7.73
CA ASP A 42 6.61 -5.82 -8.00
C ASP A 42 5.14 -6.26 -8.07
N TYR A 43 4.50 -5.88 -9.17
CA TYR A 43 3.07 -6.15 -9.39
C TYR A 43 2.77 -7.64 -9.51
N SER A 44 3.70 -8.44 -10.06
CA SER A 44 3.54 -9.90 -10.18
C SER A 44 3.37 -10.57 -8.81
N THR A 45 4.28 -10.30 -7.87
CA THR A 45 4.19 -10.81 -6.50
C THR A 45 3.03 -10.19 -5.73
N ALA A 46 2.66 -8.93 -6.02
CA ALA A 46 1.49 -8.29 -5.40
C ALA A 46 0.20 -9.03 -5.77
N VAL A 47 0.01 -9.33 -7.06
CA VAL A 47 -1.11 -10.09 -7.61
C VAL A 47 -1.21 -11.48 -6.96
N ASP A 48 -0.13 -12.25 -6.92
CA ASP A 48 -0.16 -13.60 -6.34
C ASP A 48 -0.45 -13.58 -4.83
N ARG A 49 0.08 -12.60 -4.09
CA ARG A 49 -0.26 -12.40 -2.67
C ARG A 49 -1.73 -12.00 -2.49
N TYR A 50 -2.29 -11.17 -3.36
CA TYR A 50 -3.73 -10.83 -3.32
C TYR A 50 -4.63 -12.01 -3.69
N ARG A 51 -4.22 -12.89 -4.61
CA ARG A 51 -4.93 -14.14 -4.90
C ARG A 51 -5.01 -15.04 -3.66
N VAL A 52 -3.90 -15.16 -2.90
CA VAL A 52 -3.90 -15.87 -1.61
C VAL A 52 -4.84 -15.19 -0.61
N VAL A 53 -4.78 -13.87 -0.45
CA VAL A 53 -5.71 -13.11 0.43
C VAL A 53 -7.17 -13.35 0.04
N ARG A 54 -7.51 -13.36 -1.25
CA ARG A 54 -8.84 -13.66 -1.76
C ARG A 54 -9.30 -15.08 -1.43
N ALA A 55 -8.40 -16.07 -1.52
CA ALA A 55 -8.72 -17.45 -1.19
C ALA A 55 -8.98 -17.65 0.32
N ILE A 56 -8.20 -17.00 1.20
CA ILE A 56 -8.35 -17.17 2.66
C ILE A 56 -9.41 -16.25 3.29
N ASN A 57 -9.86 -15.21 2.58
CA ASN A 57 -10.85 -14.26 3.08
C ASN A 57 -12.17 -14.33 2.31
N PRO A 58 -13.08 -15.26 2.66
CA PRO A 58 -14.34 -15.43 1.95
C PRO A 58 -15.38 -14.31 2.22
N TRP A 59 -15.25 -13.54 3.30
CA TRP A 59 -16.35 -12.69 3.80
C TRP A 59 -15.99 -11.25 4.19
N LEU A 60 -14.79 -10.97 4.74
CA LEU A 60 -14.48 -9.67 5.32
C LEU A 60 -14.08 -8.67 4.23
N HIS A 61 -14.83 -7.57 4.09
CA HIS A 61 -14.60 -6.53 3.09
C HIS A 61 -14.40 -7.08 1.67
N LYS A 62 -15.32 -7.94 1.20
CA LYS A 62 -15.24 -8.61 -0.12
C LYS A 62 -14.86 -7.65 -1.26
N TRP A 63 -15.52 -6.49 -1.35
CA TRP A 63 -15.20 -5.46 -2.34
C TRP A 63 -13.71 -5.09 -2.29
N ARG A 64 -13.16 -4.77 -1.12
CA ARG A 64 -11.77 -4.31 -0.96
C ARG A 64 -10.77 -5.38 -1.37
N VAL A 65 -11.10 -6.66 -1.14
CA VAL A 65 -10.26 -7.80 -1.55
C VAL A 65 -10.21 -7.90 -3.09
N ARG A 66 -11.36 -7.84 -3.76
CA ARG A 66 -11.44 -7.90 -5.23
C ARG A 66 -10.85 -6.64 -5.88
N TYR A 67 -11.20 -5.45 -5.36
CA TYR A 67 -10.61 -4.17 -5.73
C TYR A 67 -9.08 -4.17 -5.66
N ASN A 68 -8.50 -4.64 -4.56
CA ASN A 68 -7.05 -4.68 -4.40
C ASN A 68 -6.38 -5.62 -5.41
N LEU A 69 -6.99 -6.79 -5.69
CA LEU A 69 -6.48 -7.73 -6.68
C LEU A 69 -6.57 -7.14 -8.10
N GLY A 70 -7.75 -6.64 -8.50
CA GLY A 70 -7.92 -6.01 -9.82
C GLY A 70 -7.02 -4.80 -10.02
N THR A 71 -6.78 -4.00 -8.97
CA THR A 71 -5.78 -2.91 -9.00
C THR A 71 -4.35 -3.42 -9.20
N ALA A 72 -3.98 -4.56 -8.61
CA ALA A 72 -2.67 -5.16 -8.82
C ALA A 72 -2.54 -5.76 -10.24
N GLU A 73 -3.61 -6.36 -10.77
CA GLU A 73 -3.66 -6.91 -12.13
C GLU A 73 -3.61 -5.78 -13.18
N LEU A 74 -4.28 -4.64 -12.92
CA LEU A 74 -4.19 -3.41 -13.72
C LEU A 74 -2.74 -2.91 -13.84
N LEU A 75 -2.04 -2.85 -12.71
CA LEU A 75 -0.64 -2.42 -12.65
C LEU A 75 0.30 -3.46 -13.29
N ALA A 76 -0.04 -4.75 -13.22
CA ALA A 76 0.68 -5.83 -13.90
C ALA A 76 0.44 -5.88 -15.43
N GLY A 77 -0.52 -5.11 -15.97
CA GLY A 77 -0.88 -5.11 -17.39
C GLY A 77 -1.89 -6.19 -17.80
N ASP A 78 -2.50 -6.88 -16.84
CA ASP A 78 -3.49 -7.93 -17.06
C ASP A 78 -4.91 -7.31 -17.02
N TYR A 79 -5.21 -6.53 -18.07
CA TYR A 79 -6.38 -5.66 -18.09
C TYR A 79 -7.71 -6.42 -18.07
N ASP A 80 -7.80 -7.58 -18.72
CA ASP A 80 -9.01 -8.41 -18.73
C ASP A 80 -9.33 -8.97 -17.34
N ARG A 81 -8.32 -9.48 -16.60
CA ARG A 81 -8.54 -9.94 -15.21
C ARG A 81 -8.84 -8.78 -14.28
N SER A 82 -8.12 -7.67 -14.44
CA SER A 82 -8.39 -6.41 -13.74
C SER A 82 -9.85 -5.99 -13.88
N ILE A 83 -10.39 -5.95 -15.09
CA ILE A 83 -11.80 -5.59 -15.34
C ILE A 83 -12.73 -6.55 -14.59
N ALA A 84 -12.55 -7.87 -14.74
CA ALA A 84 -13.41 -8.85 -14.07
C ALA A 84 -13.38 -8.76 -12.51
N ASP A 85 -12.21 -8.58 -11.90
CA ASP A 85 -12.11 -8.44 -10.44
C ASP A 85 -12.61 -7.06 -9.94
N LEU A 86 -12.48 -5.99 -10.74
CA LEU A 86 -13.04 -4.66 -10.42
C LEU A 86 -14.57 -4.62 -10.60
N GLU A 87 -15.11 -5.16 -11.68
CA GLU A 87 -16.56 -5.29 -11.89
C GLU A 87 -17.20 -6.10 -10.76
N SER A 88 -16.60 -7.24 -10.39
CA SER A 88 -17.09 -8.05 -9.28
C SER A 88 -16.91 -7.39 -7.90
N SER A 89 -16.09 -6.33 -7.79
CA SER A 89 -16.01 -5.48 -6.59
C SER A 89 -17.17 -4.49 -6.51
N LEU A 90 -17.62 -3.95 -7.65
CA LEU A 90 -18.50 -2.78 -7.72
C LEU A 90 -19.85 -2.91 -6.97
N PRO A 91 -20.57 -4.05 -6.98
CA PRO A 91 -21.84 -4.19 -6.25
C PRO A 91 -21.70 -4.14 -4.73
N ASP A 92 -20.54 -4.54 -4.20
CA ASP A 92 -20.24 -4.56 -2.75
C ASP A 92 -19.53 -3.26 -2.30
N ALA A 93 -19.28 -2.30 -3.21
CA ALA A 93 -18.44 -1.14 -2.97
C ALA A 93 -19.21 0.00 -2.25
N PRO A 94 -18.62 0.61 -1.20
CA PRO A 94 -19.29 1.65 -0.42
C PRO A 94 -19.54 2.93 -1.22
N GLN A 95 -20.72 3.53 -1.02
CA GLN A 95 -21.12 4.81 -1.60
C GLN A 95 -20.71 6.00 -0.72
N GLU A 96 -20.46 5.75 0.56
CA GLU A 96 -19.91 6.72 1.48
C GLU A 96 -18.44 7.03 1.19
N VAL A 97 -17.98 8.21 1.62
CA VAL A 97 -16.57 8.61 1.51
C VAL A 97 -15.73 7.76 2.46
N ILE A 98 -14.79 6.99 1.91
CA ILE A 98 -13.90 6.09 2.65
C ILE A 98 -12.40 6.42 2.48
N ASP A 99 -12.09 7.36 1.60
CA ASP A 99 -10.75 7.93 1.40
C ASP A 99 -10.87 9.45 1.35
N VAL A 100 -10.06 10.14 2.17
CA VAL A 100 -9.98 11.60 2.23
C VAL A 100 -8.51 11.99 2.23
N ALA A 101 -8.11 12.74 1.21
CA ALA A 101 -6.78 13.33 1.15
C ALA A 101 -6.83 14.78 1.66
N TYR A 102 -5.83 15.13 2.46
CA TYR A 102 -5.64 16.48 3.01
C TYR A 102 -4.32 17.06 2.51
N ASP A 103 -4.28 18.39 2.36
CA ASP A 103 -3.03 19.11 2.15
C ASP A 103 -2.21 19.27 3.45
N THR A 104 -1.12 20.03 3.40
CA THR A 104 -0.27 20.32 4.57
C THR A 104 -0.88 21.29 5.58
N GLU A 105 -1.97 21.96 5.22
CA GLU A 105 -2.67 22.95 6.04
C GLU A 105 -3.90 22.35 6.75
N GLY A 106 -4.37 21.18 6.28
CA GLY A 106 -5.51 20.44 6.80
C GLY A 106 -6.79 20.61 5.98
N ASN A 107 -6.71 21.23 4.78
CA ASN A 107 -7.85 21.33 3.88
C ASN A 107 -8.05 20.01 3.12
N ILE A 108 -9.31 19.67 2.84
CA ILE A 108 -9.65 18.49 2.04
C ILE A 108 -9.36 18.78 0.57
N ILE A 109 -8.46 18.01 -0.03
CA ILE A 109 -8.08 18.10 -1.46
C ILE A 109 -8.64 16.95 -2.30
N ARG A 110 -9.11 15.86 -1.67
CA ARG A 110 -9.80 14.76 -2.36
C ARG A 110 -10.73 14.04 -1.41
N GLN A 111 -11.89 13.62 -1.92
CA GLN A 111 -12.75 12.62 -1.29
C GLN A 111 -13.08 11.55 -2.32
N ARG A 112 -13.05 10.27 -1.92
CA ARG A 112 -13.44 9.16 -2.79
C ARG A 112 -14.29 8.13 -2.05
N THR A 113 -15.28 7.63 -2.78
CA THR A 113 -16.14 6.50 -2.40
C THR A 113 -15.52 5.21 -2.93
N GLY A 114 -15.92 4.06 -2.40
CA GLY A 114 -15.47 2.76 -2.94
C GLY A 114 -15.94 2.55 -4.38
N VAL A 115 -17.15 3.00 -4.69
CA VAL A 115 -17.70 3.04 -6.06
C VAL A 115 -16.76 3.81 -6.99
N CYS A 116 -16.41 5.06 -6.67
CA CYS A 116 -15.58 5.87 -7.56
C CYS A 116 -14.12 5.42 -7.63
N MET A 117 -13.55 4.84 -6.57
CA MET A 117 -12.24 4.20 -6.69
C MET A 117 -12.27 3.02 -7.66
N THR A 118 -13.31 2.18 -7.61
CA THR A 118 -13.46 1.01 -8.50
C THR A 118 -13.69 1.44 -9.94
N ARG A 119 -14.60 2.40 -10.18
CA ARG A 119 -14.93 2.96 -11.50
C ARG A 119 -13.75 3.66 -12.17
N VAL A 120 -12.96 4.44 -11.43
CA VAL A 120 -11.75 5.07 -11.97
C VAL A 120 -10.71 4.03 -12.40
N ASN A 121 -10.55 2.93 -11.67
CA ASN A 121 -9.63 1.86 -12.09
C ASN A 121 -10.15 1.10 -13.33
N LEU A 122 -11.46 0.90 -13.47
CA LEU A 122 -12.06 0.35 -14.69
C LEU A 122 -11.84 1.28 -15.89
N PHE A 123 -12.06 2.60 -15.74
CA PHE A 123 -11.73 3.59 -16.76
C PHE A 123 -10.27 3.47 -17.22
N VAL A 124 -9.31 3.35 -16.29
CA VAL A 124 -7.89 3.20 -16.62
C VAL A 124 -7.61 1.87 -17.34
N ALA A 125 -8.26 0.77 -16.95
CA ALA A 125 -8.11 -0.53 -17.62
C ALA A 125 -8.60 -0.47 -19.09
N HIS A 126 -9.78 0.08 -19.33
CA HIS A 126 -10.32 0.27 -20.67
C HIS A 126 -9.49 1.25 -21.51
N MET A 127 -9.00 2.35 -20.94
CA MET A 127 -8.09 3.26 -21.64
C MET A 127 -6.76 2.60 -22.03
N ALA A 128 -6.25 1.65 -21.23
CA ALA A 128 -5.05 0.90 -21.57
C ALA A 128 -5.30 -0.13 -22.69
N LEU A 129 -6.45 -0.82 -22.68
CA LEU A 129 -6.89 -1.66 -23.80
C LEU A 129 -7.12 -0.85 -25.08
N ALA A 130 -7.64 0.38 -24.98
CA ALA A 130 -7.75 1.29 -26.11
C ALA A 130 -6.37 1.63 -26.71
N GLY A 131 -5.37 1.83 -25.86
CA GLY A 131 -3.97 1.99 -26.26
C GLY A 131 -3.44 0.78 -27.03
N GLN A 132 -3.60 -0.44 -26.49
CA GLN A 132 -3.18 -1.67 -27.16
C GLN A 132 -3.88 -1.91 -28.50
N ALA A 133 -5.18 -1.60 -28.59
CA ALA A 133 -5.93 -1.66 -29.84
C ALA A 133 -5.42 -0.62 -30.86
N GLN A 134 -5.07 0.59 -30.42
CA GLN A 134 -4.49 1.61 -31.29
C GLN A 134 -3.09 1.21 -31.78
N GLU A 135 -2.25 0.62 -30.92
CA GLU A 135 -0.91 0.12 -31.28
C GLU A 135 -0.94 -1.06 -32.25
N SER A 136 -1.98 -1.91 -32.18
CA SER A 136 -2.23 -2.99 -33.15
C SER A 136 -2.93 -2.53 -34.43
N GLY A 137 -3.34 -1.26 -34.52
CA GLY A 137 -4.00 -0.66 -35.67
C GLY A 137 -5.52 -0.87 -35.74
N ASP A 138 -6.13 -1.49 -34.73
CA ASP A 138 -7.58 -1.66 -34.63
C ASP A 138 -8.24 -0.42 -34.03
N ALA A 139 -8.47 0.58 -34.89
CA ALA A 139 -9.16 1.82 -34.51
C ALA A 139 -10.61 1.59 -34.03
N THR A 140 -11.27 0.50 -34.45
CA THR A 140 -12.64 0.20 -34.03
C THR A 140 -12.66 -0.36 -32.61
N ALA A 141 -11.78 -1.31 -32.30
CA ALA A 141 -11.61 -1.80 -30.92
C ALA A 141 -11.09 -0.69 -29.99
N ALA A 142 -10.18 0.18 -30.46
CA ALA A 142 -9.70 1.31 -29.69
C ALA A 142 -10.84 2.27 -29.31
N GLN A 143 -11.70 2.63 -30.27
CA GLN A 143 -12.86 3.47 -30.00
C GLN A 143 -13.88 2.80 -29.06
N ALA A 144 -14.15 1.50 -29.25
CA ALA A 144 -15.04 0.74 -28.36
C ALA A 144 -14.54 0.73 -26.91
N GLN A 145 -13.23 0.60 -26.70
CA GLN A 145 -12.61 0.67 -25.38
C GLN A 145 -12.61 2.09 -24.79
N VAL A 146 -12.45 3.14 -25.61
CA VAL A 146 -12.64 4.54 -25.17
C VAL A 146 -14.07 4.80 -24.69
N ASP A 147 -15.07 4.22 -25.34
CA ASP A 147 -16.48 4.38 -24.94
C ASP A 147 -16.82 3.54 -23.70
N ALA A 148 -16.31 2.30 -23.60
CA ALA A 148 -16.39 1.49 -22.39
C ALA A 148 -15.71 2.16 -21.18
N ALA A 149 -14.59 2.86 -21.38
CA ALA A 149 -13.94 3.63 -20.33
C ALA A 149 -14.89 4.72 -19.77
N LYS A 150 -15.53 5.51 -20.64
CA LYS A 150 -16.48 6.56 -20.24
C LYS A 150 -17.67 5.98 -19.47
N GLU A 151 -18.22 4.85 -19.93
CA GLU A 151 -19.32 4.16 -19.25
C GLU A 151 -18.89 3.68 -17.86
N ALA A 152 -17.71 3.06 -17.76
CA ALA A 152 -17.15 2.60 -16.50
C ALA A 152 -16.95 3.73 -15.48
N ALA A 153 -16.51 4.91 -15.93
CA ALA A 153 -16.38 6.09 -15.09
C ALA A 153 -17.74 6.56 -14.52
N GLY A 154 -18.75 6.72 -15.38
CA GLY A 154 -20.01 7.38 -15.02
C GLY A 154 -19.80 8.75 -14.38
N ASP A 155 -20.48 9.03 -13.27
CA ASP A 155 -20.41 10.32 -12.56
C ASP A 155 -19.13 10.53 -11.73
N CYS A 156 -18.17 9.61 -11.79
CA CYS A 156 -16.95 9.67 -10.97
C CYS A 156 -15.82 10.45 -11.66
N GLU A 157 -15.24 11.41 -10.95
CA GLU A 157 -14.10 12.20 -11.41
C GLU A 157 -12.90 11.30 -11.79
N VAL A 158 -12.59 11.26 -13.09
CA VAL A 158 -11.46 10.51 -13.64
C VAL A 158 -10.20 11.38 -13.75
N PRO A 159 -8.99 10.81 -13.59
CA PRO A 159 -7.77 11.54 -13.90
C PRO A 159 -7.76 11.93 -15.39
N PRO A 160 -7.20 13.11 -15.75
CA PRO A 160 -7.02 13.47 -17.15
C PRO A 160 -6.20 12.39 -17.86
N ALA A 161 -6.63 12.00 -19.06
CA ALA A 161 -6.02 10.90 -19.80
C ALA A 161 -4.52 11.14 -20.03
N GLN A 162 -3.69 10.38 -19.32
CA GLN A 162 -2.27 10.28 -19.63
C GLN A 162 -2.14 9.48 -20.93
N SER A 163 -1.25 9.92 -21.83
CA SER A 163 -1.11 9.32 -23.17
C SER A 163 -0.82 7.81 -23.08
N PRO A 164 -1.35 6.98 -23.99
CA PRO A 164 -1.50 5.53 -23.81
C PRO A 164 -0.21 4.69 -23.73
N GLN A 165 0.98 5.29 -23.76
CA GLN A 165 2.27 4.56 -23.86
C GLN A 165 2.95 4.26 -22.51
N SER A 166 2.36 4.64 -21.38
CA SER A 166 2.91 4.34 -20.05
C SER A 166 2.01 3.38 -19.30
N GLN A 167 2.53 2.18 -19.01
CA GLN A 167 2.02 1.31 -17.94
C GLN A 167 1.75 2.20 -16.70
N PRO A 168 0.59 2.10 -16.02
CA PRO A 168 0.22 3.01 -14.95
C PRO A 168 1.28 3.02 -13.83
N THR A 169 2.19 3.99 -13.89
CA THR A 169 3.36 4.11 -13.01
C THR A 169 3.06 4.87 -11.73
N THR A 170 1.86 5.43 -11.59
CA THR A 170 1.41 5.98 -10.31
C THR A 170 1.15 4.82 -9.35
N PRO A 171 1.87 4.71 -8.21
CA PRO A 171 1.49 3.75 -7.19
C PRO A 171 0.03 4.01 -6.79
N PRO A 172 -0.76 2.96 -6.51
CA PRO A 172 -2.18 3.12 -6.27
C PRO A 172 -2.37 4.10 -5.12
N THR A 173 -3.17 5.15 -5.36
CA THR A 173 -3.29 6.27 -4.42
C THR A 173 -3.94 5.79 -3.14
N GLN A 174 -3.09 5.42 -2.18
CA GLN A 174 -3.40 4.92 -0.85
C GLN A 174 -4.52 3.87 -0.83
N THR A 175 -4.16 2.59 -0.99
CA THR A 175 -4.99 1.52 -0.43
C THR A 175 -5.23 1.85 1.05
N PRO A 176 -6.47 2.12 1.49
CA PRO A 176 -6.69 2.55 2.86
C PRO A 176 -6.20 1.48 3.82
N THR A 177 -5.22 1.86 4.65
CA THR A 177 -4.73 1.12 5.83
C THR A 177 -5.92 0.47 6.53
N PRO A 178 -5.83 -0.80 6.98
CA PRO A 178 -6.97 -1.48 7.60
C PRO A 178 -7.55 -0.61 8.71
N THR A 179 -8.80 -0.18 8.51
CA THR A 179 -9.54 0.64 9.46
C THR A 179 -9.54 -0.08 10.79
N ALA A 180 -8.93 0.52 11.81
CA ALA A 180 -9.01 0.01 13.17
C ALA A 180 -10.51 -0.08 13.53
N SER A 181 -11.00 -1.31 13.71
CA SER A 181 -12.38 -1.54 14.14
C SER A 181 -12.62 -0.78 15.45
N PRO A 182 -13.76 -0.09 15.62
CA PRO A 182 -13.99 0.79 16.76
C PRO A 182 -14.08 -0.03 18.05
N THR A 183 -12.92 -0.19 18.70
CA THR A 183 -12.83 -0.83 20.00
C THR A 183 -13.41 0.14 21.02
N GLN A 184 -14.69 -0.04 21.33
CA GLN A 184 -15.31 0.60 22.48
C GLN A 184 -14.58 0.11 23.74
N ALA A 185 -13.65 0.93 24.23
CA ALA A 185 -13.00 0.71 25.51
C ALA A 185 -13.94 1.19 26.63
N PRO A 186 -14.43 0.32 27.52
CA PRO A 186 -14.99 0.79 28.78
C PRO A 186 -13.83 1.29 29.66
N SER A 187 -13.81 2.59 29.95
CA SER A 187 -12.88 3.15 30.94
C SER A 187 -13.14 2.56 32.32
N ALA A 188 -12.28 1.65 32.76
CA ALA A 188 -12.14 1.28 34.17
C ALA A 188 -10.82 1.88 34.67
N SER A 189 -10.93 2.97 35.44
CA SER A 189 -9.76 3.63 36.04
C SER A 189 -9.06 2.70 37.04
N GLY A 190 -7.78 2.45 36.79
CA GLY A 190 -6.89 1.72 37.70
C GLY A 190 -5.44 2.06 37.41
N SER A 191 -4.82 2.85 38.29
CA SER A 191 -3.45 3.35 38.17
C SER A 191 -2.85 3.45 39.58
N PRO A 192 -1.51 3.41 39.75
CA PRO A 192 -0.60 2.38 39.25
C PRO A 192 0.26 1.81 40.40
N SER A 193 1.11 0.83 40.12
CA SER A 193 2.37 0.69 40.88
C SER A 193 3.49 0.11 40.06
N SER A 194 4.67 0.68 40.28
CA SER A 194 5.90 0.52 39.52
C SER A 194 6.78 -0.61 40.08
N GLY A 195 7.55 -1.24 39.21
CA GLY A 195 8.47 -2.32 39.60
C GLY A 195 9.37 -2.76 38.44
N ALA A 196 10.19 -1.85 37.92
CA ALA A 196 11.23 -2.19 36.95
C ALA A 196 12.61 -2.18 37.63
N SER A 197 13.33 -3.31 37.58
CA SER A 197 14.78 -3.38 37.35
C SER A 197 15.27 -4.82 37.46
N GLN A 198 15.83 -5.37 36.37
CA GLN A 198 17.25 -5.79 36.35
C GLN A 198 17.66 -6.40 34.99
N SER A 199 18.74 -5.83 34.48
CA SER A 199 19.71 -6.34 33.50
C SER A 199 21.08 -6.01 34.15
N PRO A 200 22.24 -6.67 33.89
CA PRO A 200 22.62 -7.22 32.59
C PRO A 200 23.55 -8.47 32.59
N GLY A 201 23.99 -8.87 31.38
CA GLY A 201 25.35 -9.36 31.14
C GLY A 201 25.49 -10.71 30.42
N GLY A 202 26.37 -10.77 29.41
CA GLY A 202 26.91 -12.05 28.90
C GLY A 202 26.96 -12.23 27.37
N ASP A 203 27.82 -11.49 26.68
CA ASP A 203 28.43 -11.92 25.40
C ASP A 203 29.87 -12.39 25.75
N PRO A 204 30.42 -13.46 25.13
CA PRO A 204 31.43 -13.18 24.12
C PRO A 204 31.48 -14.17 22.93
N SER A 205 31.49 -13.61 21.71
CA SER A 205 32.44 -13.84 20.61
C SER A 205 33.16 -15.20 20.50
N ALA A 206 32.97 -15.89 19.36
CA ALA A 206 34.00 -16.75 18.76
C ALA A 206 33.83 -16.89 17.23
N ASP A 207 34.83 -16.40 16.49
CA ASP A 207 35.19 -16.75 15.10
C ASP A 207 36.73 -16.68 15.09
N PRO A 208 37.48 -17.61 14.46
CA PRO A 208 37.81 -17.38 13.05
C PRO A 208 38.08 -18.63 12.17
N SER A 209 37.93 -18.42 10.85
CA SER A 209 38.76 -18.99 9.76
C SER A 209 38.66 -20.47 9.38
N ALA A 210 38.31 -20.70 8.11
CA ALA A 210 38.98 -21.68 7.25
C ALA A 210 39.06 -21.15 5.81
N SER A 211 40.22 -21.31 5.17
CA SER A 211 40.51 -20.78 3.82
C SER A 211 40.61 -21.93 2.80
N SER A 212 40.08 -21.74 1.59
CA SER A 212 40.45 -22.55 0.43
C SER A 212 40.12 -21.88 -0.91
N SER A 213 41.16 -21.54 -1.65
CA SER A 213 41.18 -21.54 -3.13
C SER A 213 42.42 -22.32 -3.57
N PRO A 214 42.41 -22.90 -4.78
CA PRO A 214 43.21 -22.25 -5.82
C PRO A 214 42.61 -22.25 -7.23
N THR A 215 42.80 -21.10 -7.87
CA THR A 215 43.09 -20.80 -9.29
C THR A 215 43.12 -21.94 -10.33
N ALA A 216 42.45 -21.68 -11.48
CA ALA A 216 42.94 -22.08 -12.80
C ALA A 216 42.57 -21.02 -13.87
N GLU A 217 43.59 -20.43 -14.48
CA GLU A 217 43.63 -19.59 -15.69
C GLU A 217 44.96 -19.96 -16.42
N PRO A 218 45.34 -19.47 -17.62
CA PRO A 218 44.76 -18.39 -18.41
C PRO A 218 44.65 -18.66 -19.95
N THR A 219 44.32 -17.56 -20.67
CA THR A 219 44.71 -17.15 -22.05
C THR A 219 43.69 -17.36 -23.18
N ALA A 220 43.60 -16.54 -24.24
CA ALA A 220 43.88 -15.11 -24.52
C ALA A 220 43.30 -14.80 -25.94
N SER A 221 43.21 -13.59 -26.53
CA SER A 221 43.52 -12.19 -26.16
C SER A 221 42.65 -11.24 -27.03
N GLY A 222 42.55 -9.94 -26.76
CA GLY A 222 41.79 -9.02 -27.62
C GLY A 222 41.75 -7.54 -27.19
N SER A 223 42.87 -6.83 -27.26
CA SER A 223 43.02 -5.42 -26.83
C SER A 223 42.45 -4.41 -27.84
N SER A 224 41.88 -3.28 -27.36
CA SER A 224 42.24 -1.91 -27.80
C SER A 224 41.51 -0.79 -27.04
N ALA A 225 42.28 0.19 -26.53
CA ALA A 225 41.87 1.55 -26.16
C ALA A 225 43.04 2.49 -26.53
N PRO A 226 42.80 3.77 -26.94
CA PRO A 226 42.72 4.91 -25.98
C PRO A 226 41.62 5.97 -26.34
N THR A 227 40.88 6.56 -25.38
CA THR A 227 41.07 7.89 -24.67
C THR A 227 40.99 9.17 -25.56
N PRO A 228 40.67 10.41 -25.08
CA PRO A 228 39.91 10.89 -23.89
C PRO A 228 38.72 11.86 -24.21
N GLY A 229 37.86 12.16 -23.23
CA GLY A 229 36.84 13.23 -23.27
C GLY A 229 36.46 13.73 -21.85
N ALA A 230 36.12 15.01 -21.68
CA ALA A 230 36.30 15.71 -20.40
C ALA A 230 35.01 16.17 -19.66
N SER A 231 35.17 16.30 -18.34
CA SER A 231 34.48 17.25 -17.42
C SER A 231 32.98 17.09 -17.12
N GLY A 232 32.64 17.04 -15.82
CA GLY A 232 31.27 17.08 -15.32
C GLY A 232 31.19 16.70 -13.84
N SER A 233 31.38 17.66 -12.93
CA SER A 233 31.41 17.41 -11.48
C SER A 233 30.06 16.95 -10.94
N ALA A 234 29.95 15.69 -10.51
CA ALA A 234 28.76 15.16 -9.87
C ALA A 234 28.66 15.64 -8.41
N SER A 235 27.72 16.54 -8.13
CA SER A 235 27.29 16.83 -6.76
C SER A 235 26.48 15.64 -6.22
N PRO A 236 26.77 15.10 -5.03
CA PRO A 236 26.08 13.92 -4.54
C PRO A 236 24.62 14.24 -4.18
N THR A 237 23.68 13.62 -4.89
CA THR A 237 22.26 13.60 -4.52
C THR A 237 22.11 12.97 -3.12
N PRO A 238 21.47 13.63 -2.15
CA PRO A 238 21.29 13.05 -0.81
C PRO A 238 20.39 11.82 -0.90
N THR A 239 20.84 10.69 -0.36
CA THR A 239 19.99 9.49 -0.25
C THR A 239 18.79 9.77 0.64
N GLU A 240 17.62 9.22 0.28
CA GLU A 240 16.30 9.46 0.87
C GLU A 240 16.25 9.44 2.42
N GLY A 241 17.09 8.62 3.06
CA GLY A 241 17.26 8.59 4.52
C GLY A 241 17.70 9.94 5.12
N GLN A 242 18.63 10.65 4.47
CA GLN A 242 19.12 11.95 4.93
C GLN A 242 18.06 13.06 4.78
N GLU A 243 17.22 12.98 3.74
CA GLU A 243 16.13 13.93 3.57
C GLU A 243 15.02 13.69 4.60
N LYS A 244 14.70 12.43 4.88
CA LYS A 244 13.79 12.03 5.96
C LYS A 244 14.29 12.51 7.34
N GLU A 245 15.59 12.39 7.60
CA GLU A 245 16.20 12.86 8.85
C GLU A 245 16.18 14.39 8.97
N LYS A 246 16.57 15.13 7.92
CA LYS A 246 16.43 16.60 7.87
C LYS A 246 14.98 17.04 8.05
N ARG A 247 14.01 16.32 7.48
CA ARG A 247 12.57 16.59 7.62
C ARG A 247 12.03 16.30 9.02
N LEU A 248 12.66 15.39 9.77
CA LEU A 248 12.38 15.16 11.19
C LEU A 248 13.00 16.25 12.07
N GLN A 249 14.28 16.59 11.86
CA GLN A 249 14.96 17.67 12.59
C GLN A 249 14.25 19.02 12.44
N ARG A 250 13.83 19.38 11.21
CA ARG A 250 13.07 20.61 10.94
C ARG A 250 11.70 20.64 11.64
N ARG A 251 11.08 19.48 11.86
CA ARG A 251 9.80 19.33 12.58
C ARG A 251 9.98 19.49 14.10
N ASN A 252 11.11 19.02 14.65
CA ASN A 252 11.45 19.22 16.06
C ASN A 252 11.78 20.69 16.36
N GLN A 253 12.63 21.34 15.54
CA GLN A 253 12.95 22.76 15.70
C GLN A 253 11.72 23.69 15.56
N GLY A 254 10.78 23.34 14.67
CA GLY A 254 9.50 24.05 14.55
C GLY A 254 8.58 23.91 15.77
N ARG A 255 8.81 22.90 16.63
CA ARG A 255 8.03 22.68 17.85
C ARG A 255 8.50 23.58 19.00
N GLU A 256 9.82 23.79 19.14
CA GLU A 256 10.39 24.65 20.18
C GLU A 256 10.06 26.14 19.96
N LYS A 257 10.00 26.60 18.71
CA LYS A 257 9.63 27.99 18.39
C LYS A 257 8.15 28.33 18.63
N ARG A 258 7.29 27.37 18.99
CA ARG A 258 5.84 27.61 19.18
C ARG A 258 5.42 27.89 20.63
N SER A 259 6.36 27.96 21.57
CA SER A 259 6.10 28.23 22.99
C SER A 259 6.34 29.70 23.44
N ALA A 260 6.40 30.66 22.50
CA ALA A 260 6.76 32.06 22.79
C ALA A 260 5.76 33.11 22.23
N GLY A 261 4.46 32.94 22.50
CA GLY A 261 3.42 33.99 22.48
C GLY A 261 3.08 34.69 21.15
N PRO A 262 2.19 35.71 21.17
CA PRO A 262 1.27 36.14 22.24
C PRO A 262 -0.23 35.92 21.89
N ASN A 263 -1.12 36.29 22.81
CA ASN A 263 -2.57 36.34 22.58
C ASN A 263 -2.95 37.38 21.52
N ASP A 264 -3.94 37.08 20.68
CA ASP A 264 -5.01 38.04 20.37
C ASP A 264 -6.24 37.33 19.77
N GLY A 265 -7.44 37.83 20.10
CA GLY A 265 -8.71 37.15 19.79
C GLY A 265 -9.50 37.77 18.63
N ALA A 266 -10.16 36.94 17.83
CA ALA A 266 -11.18 37.39 16.86
C ALA A 266 -12.36 36.41 16.75
N LYS A 267 -13.58 36.94 16.75
CA LYS A 267 -14.86 36.20 16.78
C LYS A 267 -15.35 35.90 15.36
N ARG A 268 -15.89 34.69 15.11
CA ARG A 268 -17.01 34.40 14.18
C ARG A 268 -17.80 33.23 14.82
N ARG A 269 -18.96 33.43 15.45
CA ARG A 269 -20.31 33.60 14.88
C ARG A 269 -20.69 32.48 13.90
N TRP A 270 -21.63 31.67 14.38
CA TRP A 270 -22.44 30.67 13.67
C TRP A 270 -23.31 31.32 12.59
#